data_AF-A0A1D5RM68-F1
#
_entry.id   AF-A0A1D5RM68-F1
#
_cell.length_a   1.000
_cell.length_b   1.000
_cell.length_c   1.000
_cell.angle_alpha   90.00
_cell.angle_beta   90.00
_cell.angle_gamma   90.00
#
_symmetry.space_group_name_H-M   'P 1'
#
loop_
_entity.id
_entity.type
_entity.pdbx_description
1 polymer ?
#
loop_
_entity_poly.entity_id
_entity_poly.type
_entity_poly.pdbx_seq_one_letter_code
_entity_poly.pdbx_strand_id
1 'polypeptide(L)'
;MAVQVLRQMVYFLLSLFSLVQGAHSGSPREDFRFCGQRNQTQQSTLHYDQSSEPHIFVWNTEETLTIRAPFLAAPDIPRFFPEPRGLYHFCLYWSRHTGRLHLRYGKHDYLLSSQASR
;
A
#
# COMPACT_ATOMS: atom_id res chain seq x y z
N MET A 1 41.22 -9.91 35.80
CA MET A 1 40.43 -11.06 35.29
C MET A 1 38.97 -10.66 35.06
N ALA A 2 38.26 -10.08 36.04
CA ALA A 2 36.85 -9.67 35.88
C ALA A 2 36.57 -8.61 34.79
N VAL A 3 37.44 -7.61 34.64
CA VAL A 3 37.28 -6.52 33.65
C VAL A 3 37.36 -7.02 32.21
N GLN A 4 38.17 -8.05 31.97
CA GLN A 4 38.38 -8.64 30.65
C GLN A 4 37.20 -9.51 30.22
N VAL A 5 36.59 -10.22 31.18
CA VAL A 5 35.36 -11.00 30.99
C VAL A 5 34.18 -10.07 30.69
N LEU A 6 34.04 -8.96 31.41
CA LEU A 6 32.99 -7.97 31.15
C LEU A 6 33.10 -7.38 29.73
N ARG A 7 34.33 -7.05 29.31
CA ARG A 7 34.60 -6.51 27.98
C ARG A 7 34.29 -7.51 26.87
N GLN A 8 34.61 -8.79 27.06
CA GLN A 8 34.27 -9.87 26.13
C GLN A 8 32.75 -10.10 26.04
N MET A 9 32.03 -10.04 27.16
CA MET A 9 30.56 -10.13 27.15
C MET A 9 29.92 -8.98 26.37
N VAL A 10 30.43 -7.76 26.51
CA VAL A 10 29.90 -6.60 25.77
C VAL A 10 30.10 -6.78 24.27
N TYR A 11 31.27 -7.21 23.81
CA TYR A 11 31.50 -7.48 22.38
C TYR A 11 30.65 -8.64 21.85
N PHE A 12 30.46 -9.68 22.64
CA PHE A 12 29.60 -10.81 22.28
C PHE A 12 28.14 -10.36 22.13
N LEU A 13 27.62 -9.60 23.09
CA LEU A 13 26.27 -9.02 23.02
C LEU A 13 26.11 -8.12 21.80
N LEU A 14 27.07 -7.24 21.52
CA LEU A 14 27.07 -6.37 20.34
C LEU A 14 27.02 -7.17 19.04
N SER A 15 27.80 -8.25 18.92
CA SER A 15 27.78 -9.14 17.76
C SER A 15 26.43 -9.86 17.59
N LEU A 16 25.80 -10.27 18.69
CA LEU A 16 24.45 -10.84 18.66
C LEU A 16 23.42 -9.82 18.17
N PHE A 17 23.48 -8.56 18.61
CA PHE A 17 22.56 -7.52 18.15
C PHE A 17 22.69 -7.25 16.64
N SER A 18 23.90 -7.32 16.08
CA SER A 18 24.12 -7.15 14.64
C SER A 18 23.52 -8.28 13.80
N LEU A 19 23.47 -9.51 14.33
CA LEU A 19 22.92 -10.68 13.62
C LEU A 19 21.39 -10.65 13.53
N VAL A 20 20.70 -9.96 14.44
CA VAL A 20 19.22 -9.86 14.45
C VAL A 20 18.68 -8.83 13.45
N GLN A 21 19.51 -7.90 12.97
CA GLN A 21 19.09 -6.80 12.10
C GLN A 21 18.65 -7.27 10.69
N GLY A 22 18.91 -8.52 10.30
CA GLY A 22 18.54 -9.08 8.99
C GLY A 22 17.20 -9.83 8.94
N ALA A 23 16.57 -10.12 10.08
CA ALA A 23 15.38 -11.00 10.13
C ALA A 23 14.04 -10.27 9.82
N HIS A 24 14.08 -8.99 9.45
CA HIS A 24 12.89 -8.19 9.17
C HIS A 24 12.63 -7.98 7.67
N SER A 25 13.06 -8.91 6.82
CA SER A 25 12.46 -9.05 5.48
C SER A 25 11.06 -9.64 5.64
N GLY A 26 10.14 -8.83 6.19
CA GLY A 26 8.73 -9.18 6.27
C GLY A 26 8.26 -9.54 4.86
N SER A 27 7.69 -10.74 4.72
CA SER A 27 6.94 -11.17 3.53
C SER A 27 6.11 -10.00 2.99
N PRO A 28 5.97 -9.83 1.66
CA PRO A 28 5.06 -8.82 1.11
C PRO A 28 3.72 -8.96 1.84
N ARG A 29 3.36 -7.95 2.63
CA ARG A 29 2.13 -8.01 3.42
C ARG A 29 0.92 -8.00 2.50
N GLU A 30 1.07 -7.60 1.25
CA GLU A 30 -0.04 -7.51 0.30
C GLU A 30 0.05 -8.63 -0.74
N ASP A 31 -1.10 -9.23 -1.07
CA ASP A 31 -1.23 -10.25 -2.11
C ASP A 31 -1.07 -9.63 -3.52
N PHE A 32 -1.33 -8.33 -3.66
CA PHE A 32 -1.13 -7.56 -4.88
C PHE A 32 -0.73 -6.12 -4.59
N ARG A 33 0.20 -5.61 -5.40
CA ARG A 33 0.67 -4.23 -5.35
C ARG A 33 0.92 -3.72 -6.77
N PHE A 34 0.18 -2.71 -7.18
CA PHE A 34 0.37 -2.01 -8.46
C PHE A 34 0.68 -0.54 -8.19
N CYS A 35 1.89 -0.09 -8.53
CA CYS A 35 2.35 1.26 -8.25
C CYS A 35 2.69 2.01 -9.54
N GLY A 36 2.55 3.34 -9.48
CA GLY A 36 2.91 4.21 -10.58
C GLY A 36 2.90 5.68 -10.17
N GLN A 37 2.95 6.54 -11.18
CA GLN A 37 2.75 7.97 -11.02
C GLN A 37 1.61 8.41 -11.93
N ARG A 38 0.78 9.34 -11.43
CA ARG A 38 -0.27 9.98 -12.20
C ARG A 38 0.05 11.47 -12.31
N ASN A 39 0.11 11.98 -13.54
CA ASN A 39 0.22 13.41 -13.79
C ASN A 39 -1.18 14.04 -13.73
N GLN A 40 -1.50 14.77 -12.67
CA GLN A 40 -2.78 15.43 -12.48
C GLN A 40 -2.72 16.87 -13.00
N THR A 41 -3.28 17.08 -14.20
CA THR A 41 -3.30 18.36 -14.93
C THR A 41 -4.50 19.25 -14.56
N GLN A 42 -5.55 18.67 -13.99
CA GLN A 42 -6.78 19.33 -13.57
C GLN A 42 -7.39 18.66 -12.32
N GLN A 43 -8.48 19.23 -11.78
CA GLN A 43 -9.23 18.58 -10.71
C GLN A 43 -9.74 17.21 -11.20
N SER A 44 -9.47 16.17 -10.42
CA SER A 44 -9.73 14.80 -10.83
C SER A 44 -10.47 14.00 -9.77
N THR A 45 -11.17 12.96 -10.20
CA THR A 45 -12.00 12.10 -9.35
C THR A 45 -11.49 10.67 -9.30
N LEU A 46 -11.78 10.00 -8.19
CA LEU A 46 -11.62 8.57 -8.02
C LEU A 46 -12.98 7.91 -8.23
N HIS A 47 -13.02 6.92 -9.12
CA HIS A 47 -14.20 6.12 -9.37
C HIS A 47 -13.88 4.64 -9.15
N TYR A 48 -14.74 3.95 -8.41
CA TYR A 48 -14.60 2.52 -8.15
C TYR A 48 -15.90 1.80 -8.44
N ASP A 49 -15.83 0.73 -9.23
CA ASP A 49 -16.94 -0.18 -9.48
C ASP A 49 -16.57 -1.61 -9.11
N GLN A 50 -17.54 -2.36 -8.63
CA GLN A 50 -17.42 -3.81 -8.56
C GLN A 50 -17.56 -4.40 -9.97
N SER A 51 -16.58 -5.20 -10.41
CA SER A 51 -16.65 -5.96 -11.66
C SER A 51 -17.21 -7.36 -11.45
N SER A 52 -17.90 -7.89 -12.46
CA SER A 52 -18.28 -9.31 -12.52
C SER A 52 -17.11 -10.22 -12.91
N GLU A 53 -16.14 -9.68 -13.66
CA GLU A 53 -14.93 -10.38 -14.06
C GLU A 53 -13.91 -10.45 -12.91
N PRO A 54 -13.15 -11.56 -12.78
CA PRO A 54 -12.18 -11.76 -11.71
C PRO A 54 -10.84 -11.06 -11.99
N HIS A 55 -10.90 -9.80 -12.41
CA HIS A 55 -9.74 -8.99 -12.81
C HIS A 55 -9.74 -7.64 -12.10
N ILE A 56 -8.55 -7.14 -11.82
CA ILE A 56 -8.36 -5.74 -11.38
C ILE A 56 -8.08 -4.92 -12.63
N PHE A 57 -8.95 -3.97 -12.92
CA PHE A 57 -8.85 -3.05 -14.04
C PHE A 57 -8.54 -1.65 -13.53
N VAL A 58 -7.56 -0.99 -14.14
CA VAL A 58 -7.18 0.39 -13.80
C VAL A 58 -7.15 1.19 -15.10
N TRP A 59 -7.98 2.22 -15.18
CA TRP A 59 -8.03 3.12 -16.32
C TRP A 59 -7.91 4.55 -15.87
N ASN A 60 -6.88 5.21 -16.40
CA ASN A 60 -6.60 6.61 -16.13
C ASN A 60 -7.01 7.49 -17.31
N THR A 61 -7.88 8.46 -17.06
CA THR A 61 -8.14 9.61 -17.92
C THR A 61 -7.64 10.89 -17.24
N GLU A 62 -7.79 12.04 -17.91
CA GLU A 62 -7.37 13.33 -17.36
C GLU A 62 -8.22 13.72 -16.13
N GLU A 63 -9.53 13.49 -16.24
CA GLU A 63 -10.54 13.81 -15.24
C GLU A 63 -10.74 12.71 -14.19
N THR A 64 -10.53 11.43 -14.50
CA THR A 64 -10.89 10.33 -13.59
C THR A 64 -9.84 9.21 -13.56
N LEU A 65 -9.55 8.70 -12.36
CA LEU A 65 -8.94 7.39 -12.18
C LEU A 65 -10.03 6.38 -11.84
N THR A 66 -10.30 5.48 -12.78
CA THR A 66 -11.29 4.41 -12.61
C THR A 66 -10.57 3.12 -12.22
N ILE A 67 -11.01 2.51 -11.12
CA ILE A 67 -10.52 1.22 -10.66
C ILE A 67 -11.72 0.27 -10.60
N ARG A 68 -11.61 -0.92 -11.18
CA ARG A 68 -12.63 -1.97 -11.03
C ARG A 68 -12.01 -3.24 -10.51
N ALA A 69 -12.71 -3.91 -9.61
CA ALA A 69 -12.25 -5.18 -9.04
C ALA A 69 -13.46 -6.01 -8.60
N PRO A 70 -13.32 -7.34 -8.44
CA PRO A 70 -14.42 -8.24 -8.09
C PRO A 70 -14.86 -8.16 -6.62
N PHE A 71 -14.60 -7.04 -5.94
CA PHE A 71 -14.89 -6.85 -4.52
C PHE A 71 -15.96 -5.78 -4.33
N LEU A 72 -16.84 -5.98 -3.34
CA LEU A 72 -17.90 -5.03 -3.02
C LEU A 72 -17.32 -3.66 -2.67
N ALA A 73 -17.87 -2.60 -3.26
CA ALA A 73 -17.45 -1.23 -2.98
C ALA A 73 -17.65 -0.86 -1.50
N ALA A 74 -16.68 -0.17 -0.93
CA ALA A 74 -16.88 0.50 0.35
C ALA A 74 -17.98 1.58 0.22
N PRO A 75 -18.79 1.81 1.25
CA PRO A 75 -19.91 2.77 1.18
C PRO A 75 -19.44 4.22 1.01
N ASP A 76 -18.28 4.56 1.57
CA ASP A 76 -17.81 5.95 1.71
C ASP A 76 -16.51 6.22 0.94
N ILE A 77 -16.44 5.81 -0.33
CA ILE A 77 -15.26 6.08 -1.17
C ILE A 77 -15.23 7.58 -1.50
N PRO A 78 -14.18 8.32 -1.08
CA PRO A 78 -14.08 9.74 -1.41
C PRO A 78 -14.00 9.95 -2.93
N ARG A 79 -14.84 10.86 -3.45
CA ARG A 79 -14.98 11.09 -4.89
C ARG A 79 -13.83 11.89 -5.50
N PHE A 80 -13.25 12.85 -4.78
CA PHE A 80 -12.27 13.79 -5.34
C PHE A 80 -10.85 13.48 -4.85
N PHE A 81 -9.88 13.60 -5.77
CA PHE A 81 -8.46 13.67 -5.40
C PHE A 81 -8.10 15.02 -4.80
N PRO A 82 -6.91 15.15 -4.17
CA PRO A 82 -6.44 16.42 -3.65
C PRO A 82 -6.39 17.48 -4.76
N GLU A 83 -6.80 18.70 -4.44
CA GLU A 83 -6.88 19.81 -5.38
C GLU A 83 -5.53 20.21 -6.03
N PRO A 84 -4.38 20.21 -5.32
CA PRO A 84 -3.12 20.63 -5.92
C PRO A 84 -2.79 19.77 -7.14
N ARG A 85 -2.54 20.43 -8.26
CA ARG A 85 -2.07 19.78 -9.50
C ARG A 85 -0.62 19.32 -9.36
N GLY A 86 -0.25 18.31 -10.14
CA GLY A 86 1.13 17.81 -10.18
C GLY A 86 1.22 16.30 -10.29
N LEU A 87 2.44 15.80 -10.11
CA LEU A 87 2.75 14.38 -10.21
C LEU A 87 2.51 13.69 -8.86
N TYR A 88 1.58 12.75 -8.83
CA TYR A 88 1.26 11.97 -7.64
C TYR A 88 1.76 10.54 -7.79
N HIS A 89 2.56 10.07 -6.85
CA HIS A 89 2.83 8.66 -6.67
C HIS A 89 1.58 7.97 -6.13
N PHE A 90 1.26 6.80 -6.68
CA PHE A 90 0.18 5.99 -6.14
C PHE A 90 0.55 4.51 -6.12
N CYS A 91 -0.10 3.78 -5.23
CA CYS A 91 -0.06 2.33 -5.18
C CYS A 91 -1.45 1.80 -4.83
N LEU A 92 -1.94 0.88 -5.65
CA LEU A 92 -3.11 0.06 -5.38
C LEU A 92 -2.65 -1.21 -4.68
N TYR A 93 -3.23 -1.47 -3.51
CA TYR A 93 -2.88 -2.62 -2.68
C TYR A 93 -4.11 -3.49 -2.47
N TRP A 94 -3.93 -4.79 -2.59
CA TRP A 94 -4.92 -5.78 -2.17
C TRP A 94 -4.29 -6.80 -1.25
N SER A 95 -5.03 -7.13 -0.21
CA SER A 95 -4.66 -8.11 0.79
C SER A 95 -5.87 -8.97 1.11
N ARG A 96 -5.78 -10.25 0.75
CA ARG A 96 -6.80 -11.26 1.00
C ARG A 96 -6.96 -11.51 2.49
N HIS A 97 -5.85 -11.53 3.23
CA HIS A 97 -5.86 -11.82 4.67
C HIS A 97 -6.48 -10.69 5.51
N THR A 98 -6.34 -9.43 5.09
CA THR A 98 -7.05 -8.30 5.73
C THR A 98 -8.43 -8.06 5.13
N GLY A 99 -8.74 -8.65 3.98
CA GLY A 99 -9.95 -8.40 3.22
C GLY A 99 -10.01 -6.96 2.68
N ARG A 100 -8.87 -6.32 2.41
CA ARG A 100 -8.82 -4.90 2.00
C ARG A 100 -8.28 -4.72 0.59
N LEU A 101 -8.99 -3.89 -0.18
CA LEU A 101 -8.48 -3.25 -1.39
C LEU A 101 -8.45 -1.74 -1.11
N HIS A 102 -7.28 -1.12 -1.22
CA HIS A 102 -7.15 0.32 -1.00
C HIS A 102 -6.12 0.94 -1.93
N LEU A 103 -6.36 2.20 -2.29
CA LEU A 103 -5.49 3.02 -3.11
C LEU A 103 -4.80 4.06 -2.23
N ARG A 104 -3.48 4.01 -2.14
CA ARG A 104 -2.70 5.11 -1.59
C ARG A 104 -2.32 6.06 -2.72
N TYR A 105 -2.74 7.31 -2.64
CA TYR A 105 -2.50 8.33 -3.67
C TYR A 105 -1.89 9.57 -3.02
N GLY A 106 -0.59 9.82 -3.31
CA GLY A 106 0.21 10.81 -2.62
C GLY A 106 0.27 10.54 -1.11
N LYS A 107 -0.31 11.45 -0.33
CA LYS A 107 -0.38 11.36 1.15
C LYS A 107 -1.71 10.77 1.65
N HIS A 108 -2.65 10.49 0.77
CA HIS A 108 -4.00 10.05 1.12
C HIS A 108 -4.17 8.55 0.88
N ASP A 109 -5.03 7.91 1.68
CA ASP A 109 -5.40 6.51 1.57
C ASP A 109 -6.91 6.39 1.35
N TYR A 110 -7.30 5.71 0.28
CA TYR A 110 -8.68 5.54 -0.16
C TYR A 110 -9.04 4.06 -0.05
N LEU A 111 -9.91 3.72 0.89
CA LEU A 111 -10.44 2.37 1.04
C LEU A 111 -11.45 2.10 -0.08
N LEU A 112 -11.12 1.21 -1.02
CA LEU A 112 -12.00 0.86 -2.13
C LEU A 112 -12.95 -0.30 -1.76
N SER A 113 -12.47 -1.25 -0.97
CA SER A 113 -13.27 -2.35 -0.44
C SER A 113 -12.76 -2.81 0.93
N SER A 114 -13.71 -3.08 1.84
CA SER A 114 -13.47 -3.75 3.13
C SER A 114 -13.90 -5.23 3.13
N GLN A 115 -14.28 -5.76 1.96
CA GLN A 115 -14.75 -7.15 1.78
C GLN A 115 -14.03 -7.80 0.59
N ALA A 116 -12.70 -7.70 0.58
CA ALA A 116 -11.82 -8.23 -0.47
C ALA A 116 -11.06 -9.48 -0.01
N SER A 117 -11.72 -10.38 0.71
CA SER A 117 -11.11 -11.60 1.27
C SER A 117 -11.16 -12.82 0.35
N ARG A 118 -11.63 -12.64 -0.89
CA ARG A 118 -11.75 -13.70 -1.90
C ARG A 118 -10.54 -13.73 -2.82
#